data_AF-A0A7J9L533-F1
#
_entry.id   AF-A0A7J9L533-F1
#
_cell.length_a   1.000
_cell.length_b   1.000
_cell.length_c   1.000
_cell.angle_alpha   90.00
_cell.angle_beta   90.00
_cell.angle_gamma   90.00
#
_symmetry.space_group_name_H-M   'P 1'
#
loop_
_entity.id
_entity.type
_entity.pdbx_description
1 polymer ?
#
loop_
_entity_poly.entity_id
_entity_poly.type
_entity_poly.pdbx_seq_one_letter_code
_entity_poly.pdbx_strand_id
1 'polypeptide(L)'
;TWIAGKWITPWEQSWAPSGTHFHQFVVPPIFASRRDCTYGDLAAMRLPEDVEGLGSCEYKLERGVVHACHAGGAVHQLEGWTHHEIGPIDVDRIDLVWEAALKHGFRPVFQP
;
A
#
# COMPACT_ATOMS: atom_id res chain seq x y z
N THR A 1 10.63 -13.86 -7.54
CA THR A 1 9.76 -12.72 -7.21
C THR A 1 8.65 -12.59 -8.24
N TRP A 2 7.44 -12.22 -7.82
CA TRP A 2 6.29 -12.00 -8.70
C TRP A 2 5.52 -10.76 -8.25
N ILE A 3 5.05 -9.93 -9.20
CA ILE A 3 4.30 -8.70 -8.91
C ILE A 3 2.83 -8.92 -9.29
N ALA A 4 1.93 -8.74 -8.32
CA ALA A 4 0.49 -8.86 -8.50
C ALA A 4 -0.19 -7.50 -8.36
N GLY A 5 -0.36 -6.80 -9.49
CA GLY A 5 -1.12 -5.53 -9.55
C GLY A 5 -2.63 -5.72 -9.75
N LYS A 6 -3.09 -6.96 -9.90
CA LYS A 6 -4.50 -7.35 -10.01
C LYS A 6 -4.73 -8.62 -9.21
N TRP A 7 -5.99 -8.88 -8.90
CA TRP A 7 -6.37 -10.10 -8.23
C TRP A 7 -6.09 -11.30 -9.14
N ILE A 8 -5.48 -12.36 -8.59
CA ILE A 8 -5.16 -13.60 -9.30
C ILE A 8 -5.65 -14.81 -8.51
N THR A 9 -6.16 -15.79 -9.24
CA THR A 9 -6.66 -17.07 -8.73
C THR A 9 -5.53 -17.95 -8.21
N PRO A 10 -5.82 -18.97 -7.38
CA PRO A 10 -4.83 -19.97 -6.96
C PRO A 10 -4.13 -20.66 -8.14
N TRP A 11 -4.84 -20.88 -9.25
CA TRP A 11 -4.27 -21.49 -10.45
C TRP A 11 -3.28 -20.54 -11.15
N GLU A 12 -3.59 -19.24 -11.26
CA GLU A 12 -2.65 -18.26 -11.83
C GLU A 12 -1.40 -18.08 -10.95
N GLN A 13 -1.52 -18.27 -9.63
CA GLN A 13 -0.35 -18.31 -8.74
C GLN A 13 0.58 -19.51 -9.01
N SER A 14 0.12 -20.55 -9.71
CA SER A 14 0.96 -21.68 -10.12
C SER A 14 1.99 -21.31 -11.20
N TRP A 15 1.76 -20.22 -11.92
CA TRP A 15 2.68 -19.71 -12.94
C TRP A 15 3.96 -19.12 -12.35
N ALA A 16 3.91 -18.72 -11.07
CA ALA A 16 5.08 -18.24 -10.37
C ALA A 16 6.03 -19.41 -10.00
N PRO A 17 7.36 -19.24 -10.18
CA PRO A 17 8.36 -20.24 -9.76
C PRO A 17 8.24 -20.63 -8.28
N SER A 18 8.67 -21.84 -7.93
CA SER A 18 8.72 -22.27 -6.51
C SER A 18 9.65 -21.37 -5.70
N GLY A 19 9.32 -21.12 -4.43
CA GLY A 19 10.07 -20.18 -3.58
C GLY A 19 9.81 -18.70 -3.89
N THR A 20 8.80 -18.38 -4.71
CA THR A 20 8.50 -16.99 -5.07
C THR A 20 8.00 -16.18 -3.88
N HIS A 21 8.54 -14.96 -3.74
CA HIS A 21 7.91 -13.89 -2.98
C HIS A 21 6.96 -13.07 -3.88
N PHE A 22 5.70 -12.95 -3.49
CA PHE A 22 4.68 -12.14 -4.15
C PHE A 22 4.63 -10.73 -3.56
N HIS A 23 4.97 -9.73 -4.36
CA HIS A 23 4.66 -8.33 -4.07
C HIS A 23 3.27 -8.01 -4.61
N GLN A 24 2.32 -7.71 -3.74
CA GLN A 24 0.93 -7.43 -4.09
C GLN A 24 0.62 -5.94 -3.95
N PHE A 25 -0.11 -5.40 -4.92
CA PHE A 25 -0.55 -4.01 -4.97
C PHE A 25 -2.08 -3.89 -5.13
N VAL A 26 -2.80 -5.01 -4.94
CA VAL A 26 -4.25 -5.10 -5.07
C VAL A 26 -4.91 -5.13 -3.70
N VAL A 27 -6.00 -4.38 -3.54
CA VAL A 27 -6.84 -4.36 -2.33
C VAL A 27 -8.20 -4.98 -2.66
N PRO A 28 -8.68 -6.00 -1.92
CA PRO A 28 -7.99 -6.71 -0.84
C PRO A 28 -6.82 -7.58 -1.35
N PRO A 29 -5.93 -8.03 -0.44
CA PRO A 29 -4.82 -8.94 -0.77
C PRO A 29 -5.24 -10.16 -1.58
N ILE A 30 -4.30 -10.74 -2.35
CA ILE A 30 -4.55 -12.05 -2.97
C ILE A 30 -4.52 -13.15 -1.90
N PHE A 31 -5.29 -14.21 -2.12
CA PHE A 31 -5.32 -15.33 -1.19
C PHE A 31 -4.01 -16.14 -1.28
N ALA A 32 -3.32 -16.32 -0.16
CA ALA A 32 -2.06 -17.05 -0.08
C ALA A 32 -2.25 -18.57 -0.23
N SER A 33 -2.27 -19.06 -1.47
CA SER A 33 -2.59 -20.47 -1.78
C SER A 33 -1.37 -21.40 -1.85
N ARG A 34 -0.18 -20.85 -2.13
CA ARG A 34 1.07 -21.61 -2.33
C ARG A 34 1.86 -21.66 -1.03
N ARG A 35 2.01 -22.87 -0.46
CA ARG A 35 2.78 -23.10 0.78
C ARG A 35 4.29 -22.93 0.62
N ASP A 36 4.78 -23.08 -0.61
CA ASP A 36 6.19 -22.93 -0.97
C ASP A 36 6.56 -21.49 -1.37
N CYS A 37 5.61 -20.55 -1.25
CA CYS A 37 5.80 -19.14 -1.60
C CYS A 37 5.56 -18.25 -0.37
N THR A 38 6.01 -17.00 -0.46
CA THR A 38 5.74 -15.96 0.54
C THR A 38 4.96 -14.82 -0.11
N TYR A 39 4.19 -14.08 0.70
CA TYR A 39 3.32 -13.01 0.24
C TYR A 39 3.62 -11.78 1.09
N GLY A 40 4.04 -10.70 0.44
CA GLY A 40 4.26 -9.43 1.13
C GLY A 40 2.93 -8.77 1.47
N ASP A 41 2.87 -8.09 2.60
CA ASP A 41 1.70 -7.30 2.97
C ASP A 41 1.53 -6.07 2.06
N LEU A 42 0.31 -5.55 2.02
CA LEU A 42 0.04 -4.30 1.32
C LEU A 42 0.68 -3.15 2.08
N ALA A 43 1.37 -2.26 1.36
CA ALA A 43 1.98 -1.09 1.95
C ALA A 43 0.95 -0.28 2.76
N ALA A 44 1.34 0.10 3.98
CA ALA A 44 0.51 0.82 4.93
C ALA A 44 1.33 1.90 5.64
N MET A 45 0.63 2.94 6.09
CA MET A 45 1.21 4.03 6.87
C MET A 45 0.37 4.29 8.11
N ARG A 46 1.06 4.58 9.21
CA ARG A 46 0.47 5.10 10.43
C ARG A 46 0.20 6.59 10.25
N LEU A 47 -1.01 7.01 10.59
CA LEU A 47 -1.46 8.40 10.67
C LEU A 47 -0.81 9.12 11.85
N PRO A 48 -0.69 10.46 11.81
CA PRO A 48 -0.38 11.27 13.00
C PRO A 48 -1.35 11.01 14.15
N GLU A 49 -0.87 11.13 15.39
CA GLU A 49 -1.62 10.75 16.60
C GLU A 49 -2.87 11.61 16.86
N ASP A 50 -2.89 12.83 16.34
CA ASP A 50 -3.95 13.83 16.50
C ASP A 50 -5.02 13.77 15.38
N VAL A 51 -4.90 12.82 14.44
CA VAL A 51 -5.86 12.68 13.35
C VAL A 51 -7.20 12.13 13.85
N GLU A 52 -8.26 12.85 13.53
CA GLU A 52 -9.65 12.44 13.77
C GLU A 52 -10.41 12.28 12.44
N GLY A 53 -11.54 11.57 12.48
CA GLY A 53 -12.46 11.46 11.33
C GLY A 53 -12.05 10.50 10.21
N LEU A 54 -10.84 9.93 10.22
CA LEU A 54 -10.36 8.97 9.21
C LEU A 54 -10.53 7.48 9.59
N GLY A 55 -11.32 7.18 10.63
CA GLY A 55 -11.50 5.80 11.10
C GLY A 55 -12.09 4.84 10.06
N SER A 56 -12.93 5.32 9.14
CA SER A 56 -13.45 4.48 8.04
C SER A 56 -12.38 4.14 7.00
N CYS A 57 -11.32 4.94 6.89
CA CYS A 57 -10.21 4.73 5.95
C CYS A 57 -9.20 3.68 6.42
N GLU A 58 -9.25 3.25 7.69
CA GLU A 58 -8.40 2.20 8.24
C GLU A 58 -8.79 0.81 7.70
N TYR A 59 -10.04 0.66 7.22
CA TYR A 59 -10.58 -0.57 6.64
C TYR A 59 -10.45 -1.78 7.58
N LYS A 60 -9.47 -2.66 7.32
CA LYS A 60 -9.17 -3.86 8.13
C LYS A 60 -7.87 -3.73 8.93
N LEU A 61 -7.19 -2.60 8.81
CA LEU A 61 -5.95 -2.33 9.53
C LEU A 61 -6.28 -1.88 10.96
N GLU A 62 -5.25 -1.87 11.80
CA GLU A 62 -5.38 -1.41 13.18
C GLU A 62 -5.65 0.11 13.25
N ARG A 63 -6.07 0.56 14.45
CA ARG A 63 -6.37 1.98 14.68
C ARG A 63 -5.15 2.85 14.39
N GLY A 64 -5.40 3.94 13.67
CA GLY A 64 -4.39 4.89 13.24
C GLY A 64 -3.53 4.39 12.08
N VAL A 65 -3.88 3.28 11.42
CA VAL A 65 -3.14 2.77 10.25
C VAL A 65 -4.05 2.69 9.04
N VAL A 66 -3.58 3.21 7.92
CA VAL A 66 -4.29 3.18 6.63
C VAL A 66 -3.39 2.58 5.55
N HIS A 67 -3.98 2.03 4.49
CA HIS A 67 -3.19 1.63 3.33
C HIS A 67 -2.46 2.84 2.73
N ALA A 68 -1.28 2.61 2.16
CA ALA A 68 -0.44 3.67 1.59
C ALA A 68 -1.18 4.47 0.49
N CYS A 69 -2.13 3.86 -0.22
CA CYS A 69 -2.98 4.56 -1.18
C CYS A 69 -3.91 5.60 -0.52
N HIS A 70 -4.46 5.31 0.66
CA HIS A 70 -5.28 6.27 1.41
C HIS A 70 -4.41 7.37 2.02
N ALA A 71 -3.23 7.02 2.55
CA ALA A 71 -2.24 8.00 3.02
C ALA A 71 -1.82 8.94 1.88
N GLY A 72 -1.55 8.40 0.68
CA GLY A 72 -1.21 9.19 -0.51
C GLY A 72 -2.30 10.19 -0.88
N GLY A 73 -3.58 9.79 -0.83
CA GLY A 73 -4.70 10.71 -1.04
C GLY A 73 -4.77 11.84 0.00
N ALA A 74 -4.51 11.53 1.27
CA ALA A 74 -4.45 12.54 2.33
C ALA A 74 -3.27 13.50 2.14
N VAL A 75 -2.07 12.98 1.83
CA VAL A 75 -0.87 13.80 1.56
C VAL A 75 -1.09 14.70 0.34
N HIS A 76 -1.72 14.19 -0.71
CA HIS A 76 -2.05 14.96 -1.90
C HIS A 76 -2.93 16.17 -1.57
N GLN A 77 -3.96 15.98 -0.73
CA GLN A 77 -4.82 17.05 -0.25
C GLN A 77 -4.05 18.06 0.64
N LEU A 78 -3.22 17.57 1.56
CA LEU A 78 -2.46 18.42 2.49
C LEU A 78 -1.41 19.29 1.78
N GLU A 79 -0.79 18.80 0.73
CA GLU A 79 0.18 19.56 -0.08
C GLU A 79 -0.50 20.44 -1.14
N GLY A 80 -1.82 20.38 -1.28
CA GLY A 80 -2.58 21.19 -2.23
C GLY A 80 -2.25 20.87 -3.70
N TRP A 81 -1.84 19.64 -3.98
CA TRP A 81 -1.51 19.21 -5.32
C TRP A 81 -2.77 19.11 -6.19
N THR A 82 -2.63 19.43 -7.49
CA THR A 82 -3.76 19.54 -8.44
C THR A 82 -3.66 18.57 -9.62
N HIS A 83 -2.63 17.72 -9.63
CA HIS A 83 -2.47 16.68 -10.63
C HIS A 83 -3.37 15.49 -10.30
N HIS A 84 -3.57 14.59 -11.26
CA HIS A 84 -4.37 13.39 -11.04
C HIS A 84 -3.57 12.37 -10.23
N GLU A 85 -4.13 11.95 -9.10
CA GLU A 85 -3.58 10.90 -8.22
C GLU A 85 -3.78 9.47 -8.75
N ILE A 86 -4.69 9.28 -9.70
CA ILE A 86 -4.99 7.97 -10.30
C ILE A 86 -4.40 7.90 -11.71
N GLY A 87 -3.47 6.97 -11.92
CA GLY A 87 -2.85 6.74 -13.21
C GLY A 87 -1.56 5.93 -13.10
N PRO A 88 -0.75 5.89 -14.18
CA PRO A 88 0.61 5.38 -14.11
C PRO A 88 1.40 6.09 -13.01
N ILE A 89 2.30 5.36 -12.36
CA ILE A 89 3.20 5.92 -11.35
C ILE A 89 4.12 6.94 -12.01
N ASP A 90 4.12 8.17 -11.50
CA ASP A 90 5.12 9.18 -11.82
C ASP A 90 6.37 8.93 -10.97
N VAL A 91 7.38 8.30 -11.58
CA VAL A 91 8.59 7.85 -10.88
C VAL A 91 9.42 9.00 -10.32
N ASP A 92 9.35 10.18 -10.94
CA ASP A 92 10.11 11.36 -10.53
C ASP A 92 9.52 12.01 -9.25
N ARG A 93 8.29 11.62 -8.88
CA ARG A 93 7.60 12.12 -7.68
C ARG A 93 7.68 11.19 -6.49
N ILE A 94 8.27 10.01 -6.61
CA ILE A 94 8.30 9.02 -5.52
C ILE A 94 8.90 9.62 -4.26
N ASP A 95 10.11 10.18 -4.36
CA ASP A 95 10.81 10.76 -3.22
C ASP A 95 10.08 12.01 -2.69
N LEU A 96 9.55 12.84 -3.59
CA LEU A 96 8.80 14.03 -3.22
C LEU A 96 7.56 13.70 -2.39
N VAL A 97 6.79 12.69 -2.82
CA VAL A 97 5.58 12.24 -2.10
C VAL A 97 5.94 11.59 -0.78
N TRP A 98 7.02 10.80 -0.75
CA TRP A 98 7.52 10.16 0.45
C TRP A 98 7.93 11.18 1.52
N GLU A 99 8.77 12.16 1.16
CA GLU A 99 9.21 13.21 2.08
C GLU A 99 8.04 14.08 2.57
N ALA A 100 7.06 14.36 1.70
CA ALA A 100 5.85 15.06 2.09
C ALA A 100 5.03 14.26 3.12
N ALA A 101 4.90 12.94 2.94
CA ALA A 101 4.22 12.08 3.89
C ALA A 101 4.91 12.11 5.27
N LEU A 102 6.23 11.97 5.30
CA LEU A 102 7.01 12.04 6.54
C LEU A 102 6.89 13.41 7.22
N LYS A 103 6.94 14.50 6.45
CA LYS A 103 6.77 15.88 6.94
C LYS A 103 5.41 16.09 7.61
N HIS A 104 4.34 15.48 7.08
CA HIS A 104 3.00 15.51 7.68
C HIS A 104 2.82 14.50 8.84
N GLY A 105 3.89 13.81 9.25
CA GLY A 105 3.88 12.91 10.41
C GLY A 105 3.38 11.50 10.11
N PHE A 106 3.14 11.14 8.85
CA PHE A 106 2.87 9.76 8.47
C PHE A 106 4.12 8.92 8.66
N ARG A 107 3.96 7.68 9.13
CA ARG A 107 5.09 6.77 9.36
C ARG A 107 4.86 5.45 8.65
N PRO A 108 5.85 4.89 7.93
CA PRO A 108 5.69 3.55 7.39
C PRO A 108 5.46 2.53 8.49
N VAL A 109 4.56 1.60 8.23
CA VAL A 109 4.42 0.40 9.05
C VAL A 109 5.32 -0.67 8.44
N PHE A 110 6.39 -1.02 9.15
CA PHE A 110 7.18 -2.19 8.83
C PHE A 110 6.58 -3.37 9.58
N GLN A 111 6.06 -4.35 8.85
CA GLN A 111 5.75 -5.64 9.46
C GLN A 111 7.04 -6.47 9.54
N PRO A 112 7.22 -7.24 10.64
CA PRO A 112 8.42 -8.04 10.86
C PRO A 112 8.63 -9.14 9.80
#